data_AF-A0A8J2PEC1-F1
#
_entry.id   AF-A0A8J2PEC1-F1
#
_cell.length_a   1.000
_cell.length_b   1.000
_cell.length_c   1.000
_cell.angle_alpha   90.00
_cell.angle_beta   90.00
_cell.angle_gamma   90.00
#
_symmetry.space_group_name_H-M   'P 1'
#
loop_
_entity.id
_entity.type
_entity.pdbx_description
1 polymer ?
#
loop_
_entity_poly.entity_id
_entity_poly.type
_entity_poly.pdbx_seq_one_letter_code
_entity_poly.pdbx_strand_id
1 'polypeptide(L)'
;MISAFKGEMEITPQFYPHLLWPLLGLANGKVAVVLEGGYCLQSLAEGAALTLRTLIGDPCPSVDSLSPPDNKLVDTILNSAYVLQNQWSNLSTVRFIDPEQVSLLPEKEKRNHHVPSVKFEWDQPKPTTYATRDCYPHQSDELQISLKDRLDRLTLTTSLTKAQNRVCLVYNDVMLKHRNVAEPGHPEKPDRISNIFACHADYGLLERVLRLEGRAATEEEL
;
A
#
# COMPACT_ATOMS: atom_id res chain seq x y z
N MET A 1 10.16 10.55 -12.85
CA MET A 1 9.37 11.69 -12.39
C MET A 1 8.03 11.54 -13.09
N ILE A 2 6.97 11.02 -12.46
CA ILE A 2 5.72 10.67 -13.18
C ILE A 2 4.48 11.10 -12.37
N SER A 3 4.58 12.14 -11.54
CA SER A 3 3.37 12.80 -11.04
C SER A 3 3.51 14.31 -11.11
N ALA A 4 2.81 14.88 -12.09
CA ALA A 4 2.56 16.30 -12.36
C ALA A 4 3.79 17.21 -12.59
N PHE A 5 3.69 18.04 -13.64
CA PHE A 5 4.66 19.09 -14.02
C PHE A 5 5.07 20.07 -12.91
N LYS A 6 4.39 20.02 -11.75
CA LYS A 6 4.50 20.98 -10.66
C LYS A 6 4.85 20.36 -9.31
N GLY A 7 4.64 19.05 -9.15
CA GLY A 7 4.97 18.33 -7.92
C GLY A 7 6.39 17.76 -7.95
N GLU A 8 6.95 17.56 -9.15
CA GLU A 8 8.31 17.02 -9.38
C GLU A 8 8.58 15.68 -8.68
N MET A 9 7.51 14.94 -8.36
CA MET A 9 7.59 13.63 -7.75
C MET A 9 7.64 12.51 -8.80
N GLU A 10 8.21 11.37 -8.41
CA GLU A 10 8.44 10.20 -9.26
C GLU A 10 7.35 9.13 -9.16
N ILE A 11 6.20 9.43 -8.54
CA ILE A 11 5.11 8.45 -8.35
C ILE A 11 4.46 8.13 -9.70
N THR A 12 4.34 6.85 -10.05
CA THR A 12 3.68 6.45 -11.30
C THR A 12 2.17 6.31 -11.15
N PRO A 13 1.37 6.44 -12.22
CA PRO A 13 -0.08 6.20 -12.17
C PRO A 13 -0.46 4.82 -11.60
N GLN A 14 0.34 3.78 -11.87
CA GLN A 14 0.12 2.43 -11.34
C GLN A 14 0.20 2.34 -9.81
N PHE A 15 0.80 3.33 -9.16
CA PHE A 15 0.95 3.34 -7.71
C PHE A 15 -0.29 3.84 -6.97
N TYR A 16 -1.17 4.63 -7.60
CA TYR A 16 -2.39 5.13 -6.95
C TYR A 16 -3.34 4.01 -6.46
N PRO A 17 -3.56 2.91 -7.21
CA PRO A 17 -4.23 1.72 -6.69
C PRO A 17 -3.67 1.21 -5.36
N HIS A 18 -2.34 1.19 -5.21
CA HIS A 18 -1.66 0.71 -4.01
C HIS A 18 -1.80 1.68 -2.82
N LEU A 19 -1.95 2.98 -3.10
CA LEU A 19 -2.28 3.98 -2.07
C LEU A 19 -3.73 3.85 -1.59
N LEU A 20 -4.66 3.58 -2.50
CA LEU A 20 -6.09 3.49 -2.20
C LEU A 20 -6.47 2.17 -1.54
N TRP A 21 -5.88 1.04 -1.96
CA TRP A 21 -6.29 -0.29 -1.52
C TRP A 21 -6.34 -0.47 0.00
N PRO A 22 -5.33 -0.05 0.80
CA PRO A 22 -5.40 -0.13 2.26
C PRO A 22 -6.54 0.70 2.86
N LEU A 23 -6.90 1.81 2.23
CA LEU A 23 -7.98 2.70 2.69
C LEU A 23 -9.36 2.07 2.51
N LEU A 24 -9.52 1.15 1.55
CA LEU A 24 -10.77 0.39 1.38
C LEU A 24 -11.05 -0.56 2.56
N GLY A 25 -10.03 -0.89 3.37
CA GLY A 25 -10.22 -1.64 4.62
C GLY A 25 -10.80 -0.80 5.76
N LEU A 26 -10.80 0.52 5.63
CA LEU A 26 -11.30 1.45 6.65
C LEU A 26 -12.78 1.77 6.39
N ALA A 27 -13.49 2.19 7.44
CA ALA A 27 -14.89 2.63 7.37
C ALA A 27 -15.84 1.66 6.62
N ASN A 28 -15.58 0.35 6.70
CA ASN A 28 -16.31 -0.70 5.96
C ASN A 28 -16.31 -0.47 4.44
N GLY A 29 -15.23 0.05 3.87
CA GLY A 29 -15.09 0.32 2.44
C GLY A 29 -15.86 1.55 1.95
N LYS A 30 -16.43 2.37 2.84
CA LYS A 30 -17.11 3.62 2.48
C LYS A 30 -16.08 4.72 2.21
N VAL A 31 -15.51 4.71 1.00
CA VAL A 31 -14.48 5.65 0.56
C VAL A 31 -15.02 6.51 -0.58
N ALA A 32 -14.81 7.83 -0.48
CA ALA A 32 -15.05 8.79 -1.55
C ALA A 32 -13.72 9.39 -1.98
N VAL A 33 -13.44 9.36 -3.29
CA VAL A 33 -12.26 10.00 -3.88
C VAL A 33 -12.72 11.26 -4.61
N VAL A 34 -12.15 12.40 -4.24
CA VAL A 34 -12.44 13.70 -4.86
C VAL A 34 -11.21 14.15 -5.64
N LEU A 35 -11.42 14.55 -6.90
CA LEU A 35 -10.34 15.04 -7.74
C LEU A 35 -9.96 16.45 -7.29
N GLU A 36 -8.68 16.64 -6.96
CA GLU A 36 -8.11 17.93 -6.57
C GLU A 36 -7.26 18.50 -7.72
N GLY A 37 -5.94 18.41 -7.63
CA GLY A 37 -5.00 18.84 -8.67
C GLY A 37 -4.58 17.73 -9.62
N GLY A 38 -3.79 18.11 -10.62
CA GLY A 38 -3.24 17.20 -11.62
C GLY A 38 -3.01 17.95 -12.92
N TYR A 39 -1.75 18.19 -13.24
CA TYR A 39 -1.41 19.16 -14.30
C TYR A 39 -0.81 18.50 -15.54
N CYS A 40 -0.33 17.26 -15.40
CA CYS A 40 -0.07 16.40 -16.55
C CYS A 40 -1.36 15.64 -16.86
N LEU A 41 -2.08 16.07 -17.90
CA LEU A 41 -3.41 15.53 -18.24
C LEU A 41 -3.39 14.03 -18.47
N GLN A 42 -2.34 13.51 -19.13
CA GLN A 42 -2.20 12.09 -19.37
C GLN A 42 -1.97 11.31 -18.07
N SER A 43 -1.05 11.78 -17.21
CA SER A 43 -0.76 11.13 -15.91
C SER A 43 -1.99 11.20 -15.00
N LEU A 44 -2.72 12.32 -15.04
CA LEU A 44 -3.98 12.50 -14.31
C LEU A 44 -5.06 11.53 -14.78
N ALA A 45 -5.26 11.41 -16.10
CA ALA A 45 -6.24 10.50 -16.67
C ALA A 45 -5.94 9.04 -16.32
N GLU A 46 -4.68 8.62 -16.47
CA GLU A 46 -4.24 7.26 -16.09
C GLU A 46 -4.39 7.01 -14.59
N GLY A 47 -3.96 7.96 -13.75
CA GLY A 47 -4.09 7.86 -12.31
C GLY A 47 -5.56 7.74 -11.89
N ALA A 48 -6.43 8.60 -12.40
CA ALA A 48 -7.87 8.55 -12.13
C ALA A 48 -8.53 7.25 -12.61
N ALA A 49 -8.17 6.76 -13.81
CA ALA A 49 -8.69 5.51 -14.34
C ALA A 49 -8.29 4.32 -13.47
N LEU A 50 -7.02 4.25 -13.05
CA LEU A 50 -6.50 3.20 -12.19
C LEU A 50 -7.10 3.26 -10.78
N THR A 51 -7.28 4.46 -10.22
CA THR A 51 -8.01 4.66 -8.96
C THR A 51 -9.45 4.16 -9.07
N LEU A 52 -10.16 4.46 -10.17
CA LEU A 52 -11.53 3.98 -10.38
C LEU A 52 -11.58 2.45 -10.48
N ARG A 53 -10.60 1.82 -11.15
CA ARG A 53 -10.49 0.36 -11.19
C ARG A 53 -10.39 -0.26 -9.80
N THR A 54 -9.60 0.33 -8.91
CA THR A 54 -9.51 -0.12 -7.52
C THR A 54 -10.84 0.03 -6.78
N LEU A 55 -11.58 1.14 -6.99
CA LEU A 55 -12.90 1.36 -6.37
C LEU A 55 -13.95 0.33 -6.80
N ILE A 56 -13.90 -0.17 -8.04
CA ILE A 56 -14.78 -1.25 -8.52
C ILE A 56 -14.28 -2.66 -8.16
N GLY A 57 -13.18 -2.74 -7.39
CA GLY A 57 -12.61 -3.99 -6.88
C GLY A 57 -11.79 -4.78 -7.89
N ASP A 58 -11.21 -4.12 -8.89
CA ASP A 58 -10.19 -4.75 -9.75
C ASP A 58 -8.86 -4.90 -8.99
N PRO A 59 -8.03 -5.91 -9.35
CA PRO A 59 -6.72 -6.07 -8.74
C PRO A 59 -5.82 -4.87 -9.05
N CYS A 60 -4.95 -4.52 -8.09
CA CYS A 60 -3.90 -3.54 -8.31
C CYS A 60 -2.92 -4.03 -9.38
N PRO A 61 -2.51 -3.17 -10.34
CA PRO A 61 -1.46 -3.52 -11.29
C PRO A 61 -0.14 -3.81 -10.59
N SER A 62 0.66 -4.70 -11.18
CA SER A 62 2.04 -4.91 -10.72
C SER A 62 2.84 -3.62 -10.84
N VAL A 63 3.64 -3.34 -9.82
CA VAL A 63 4.61 -2.24 -9.81
C VAL A 63 6.02 -2.81 -9.67
N ASP A 64 7.01 -2.09 -10.19
CA ASP A 64 8.41 -2.50 -10.08
C ASP A 64 8.85 -2.58 -8.62
N SER A 65 9.87 -3.40 -8.36
CA SER A 65 10.47 -3.52 -7.03
C SER A 65 10.92 -2.16 -6.51
N LEU A 66 10.44 -1.78 -5.33
CA LEU A 66 10.79 -0.52 -4.69
C LEU A 66 12.16 -0.62 -4.01
N SER A 67 12.98 0.41 -4.18
CA SER A 67 14.16 0.60 -3.34
C SER A 67 13.76 1.04 -1.93
N PRO A 68 14.62 0.86 -0.92
CA PRO A 68 14.43 1.50 0.37
C PRO A 68 14.17 3.01 0.23
N PRO A 69 13.34 3.61 1.10
CA PRO A 69 13.10 5.04 1.09
C PRO A 69 14.40 5.82 1.38
N ASP A 70 14.51 7.01 0.81
CA ASP A 70 15.62 7.92 1.11
C ASP A 70 15.61 8.31 2.60
N ASN A 71 16.79 8.51 3.18
CA ASN A 71 16.93 8.88 4.60
C ASN A 71 16.17 10.17 4.94
N LYS A 72 16.08 11.15 4.03
CA LYS A 72 15.31 12.38 4.27
C LYS A 72 13.81 12.11 4.39
N LEU A 73 13.29 11.15 3.61
CA LEU A 73 11.89 10.74 3.70
C LEU A 73 11.63 10.03 5.03
N VAL A 74 12.53 9.13 5.43
CA VAL A 74 12.48 8.44 6.72
C VAL A 74 12.49 9.45 7.87
N ASP A 75 13.43 10.41 7.86
CA ASP A 75 13.53 11.47 8.85
C ASP A 75 12.24 12.29 8.93
N THR A 76 11.65 12.64 7.77
CA THR A 76 10.40 13.41 7.70
C THR A 76 9.23 12.65 8.34
N ILE A 77 9.11 11.34 8.05
CA ILE A 77 8.07 10.49 8.62
C ILE A 77 8.24 10.38 10.14
N LEU A 78 9.47 10.12 10.60
CA LEU A 78 9.75 9.92 12.03
C LEU A 78 9.61 11.22 12.82
N ASN A 79 10.02 12.36 12.26
CA ASN A 79 9.78 13.68 12.85
C ASN A 79 8.27 13.97 12.97
N SER A 80 7.49 13.65 11.92
CA SER A 80 6.04 13.82 11.94
C SER A 80 5.38 12.93 13.00
N ALA A 81 5.83 11.67 13.11
CA ALA A 81 5.36 10.74 14.12
C ALA A 81 5.68 11.21 15.54
N TYR A 82 6.90 11.73 15.78
CA TYR A 82 7.30 12.30 17.07
C TYR A 82 6.40 13.46 17.51
N VAL A 83 6.05 14.37 16.59
CA VAL A 83 5.16 15.50 16.91
C VAL A 83 3.74 15.03 17.23
N LEU A 84 3.26 13.98 16.55
CA LEU A 84 1.89 13.48 16.67
C LEU A 84 1.70 12.43 17.78
N GLN A 85 2.77 11.86 18.33
CA GLN A 85 2.70 10.69 19.22
C GLN A 85 1.83 10.91 20.48
N ASN A 86 1.78 12.14 21.00
CA ASN A 86 1.00 12.46 22.21
C ASN A 86 -0.50 12.52 21.94
N GLN A 87 -0.91 12.60 20.66
CA GLN A 87 -2.31 12.65 20.24
C GLN A 87 -2.82 11.29 19.71
N TRP A 88 -1.90 10.41 19.28
CA TRP A 88 -2.23 9.16 18.59
C TRP A 88 -1.48 7.97 19.22
N SER A 89 -2.18 7.11 19.95
CA SER A 89 -1.58 5.99 20.70
C SER A 89 -0.90 4.94 19.84
N ASN A 90 -1.29 4.80 18.57
CA ASN A 90 -0.61 3.89 17.63
C ASN A 90 0.78 4.39 17.22
N LEU A 91 1.10 5.67 17.45
CA LEU A 91 2.42 6.24 17.17
C LEU A 91 3.37 6.14 18.37
N SER A 92 2.88 5.90 19.58
CA SER A 92 3.70 5.77 20.79
C SER A 92 4.51 4.46 20.85
N THR A 93 4.35 3.58 19.86
CA THR A 93 5.17 2.36 19.74
C THR A 93 6.57 2.67 19.20
N VAL A 94 6.74 3.80 18.51
CA VAL A 94 8.04 4.25 18.02
C VAL A 94 8.84 4.83 19.18
N ARG A 95 10.06 4.34 19.39
CA ARG A 95 10.95 4.85 20.43
C ARG A 95 11.74 6.04 19.89
N PHE A 96 11.44 7.22 20.43
CA PHE A 96 12.18 8.44 20.14
C PHE A 96 13.09 8.79 21.31
N ILE A 97 14.23 9.42 21.02
CA ILE A 97 15.04 10.10 22.02
C ILE A 97 14.69 11.58 21.95
N ASP A 98 14.29 12.18 23.07
CA ASP A 98 14.08 13.62 23.12
C ASP A 98 15.38 14.36 22.77
N PRO A 99 15.34 15.36 21.87
CA PRO A 99 16.54 16.06 21.40
C PRO A 99 17.44 16.58 22.52
N GLU A 100 16.85 16.98 23.65
CA GLU A 100 17.54 17.49 24.84
C GLU A 100 18.32 16.40 25.60
N GLN A 101 17.91 15.12 25.48
CA GLN A 101 18.51 13.98 26.17
C GLN A 101 19.57 13.27 25.33
N VAL A 102 19.70 13.60 24.04
CA VAL A 102 20.64 12.97 23.10
C VAL A 102 22.09 13.10 23.56
N SER A 103 22.48 14.25 24.10
CA SER A 103 23.86 14.51 24.54
C SER A 103 24.30 13.64 25.72
N LEU A 104 23.34 13.08 26.47
CA LEU A 104 23.56 12.28 27.67
C LEU A 104 23.67 10.77 27.40
N LEU A 105 23.33 10.32 26.18
CA LEU A 105 23.24 8.89 25.85
C LEU A 105 24.53 8.35 25.20
N PRO A 106 24.89 7.08 25.46
CA PRO A 106 25.98 6.41 24.77
C PRO A 106 25.74 6.36 23.24
N GLU A 107 26.81 6.52 22.45
CA GLU A 107 26.76 6.44 20.97
C GLU A 107 26.15 5.15 20.40
N LYS A 108 26.14 4.07 21.20
CA LYS A 108 25.53 2.80 20.84
C LYS A 108 24.00 2.85 20.90
N GLU A 109 23.43 3.68 21.78
CA GLU A 109 21.98 3.85 21.92
C GLU A 109 21.44 4.87 20.91
N LYS A 110 22.23 5.89 20.54
CA LYS A 110 21.91 6.83 19.47
C LYS A 110 21.69 6.15 18.12
N ARG A 111 22.44 5.08 17.83
CA ARG A 111 22.31 4.32 16.57
C ARG A 111 21.02 3.53 16.45
N ASN A 112 20.34 3.26 17.56
CA ASN A 112 19.14 2.42 17.59
C ASN A 112 17.84 3.23 17.69
N HIS A 113 17.92 4.56 17.73
CA HIS A 113 16.78 5.43 17.96
C HIS A 113 16.81 6.63 17.01
N HIS A 114 15.63 7.06 16.59
CA HIS A 114 15.50 8.30 15.84
C HIS A 114 15.68 9.49 16.77
N VAL A 115 16.49 10.46 16.33
CA VAL A 115 16.64 11.75 17.00
C VAL A 115 15.81 12.77 16.22
N PRO A 116 14.66 13.21 16.74
CA PRO A 116 13.80 14.15 16.04
C PRO A 116 14.53 15.47 15.79
N SER A 117 14.32 16.06 14.61
CA SER A 117 14.78 17.42 14.31
C SER A 117 13.60 18.29 13.91
N VAL A 118 13.25 19.27 14.75
CA VAL A 118 12.26 20.28 14.42
C VAL A 118 13.00 21.49 13.85
N LYS A 119 13.06 21.57 12.52
CA LYS A 119 13.66 22.69 11.80
C LYS A 119 12.58 23.46 11.05
N PHE A 120 12.54 24.77 11.23
CA PHE A 120 11.73 25.66 10.40
C PHE A 120 12.65 26.29 9.35
N GLU A 121 12.72 25.66 8.18
CA GLU A 121 13.51 26.14 7.04
C GLU A 121 12.64 27.07 6.19
N TRP A 122 12.47 28.32 6.65
CA TRP A 122 11.82 29.37 5.89
C TRP A 122 12.53 30.70 6.14
N ASP A 123 13.32 31.12 5.17
CA ASP A 123 14.16 32.33 5.21
C ASP A 123 13.51 33.52 4.47
N GLN A 124 12.43 33.29 3.73
CA GLN A 124 11.75 34.30 2.94
C GLN A 124 10.68 35.04 3.77
N PRO A 125 10.38 36.31 3.49
CA PRO A 125 9.24 36.96 4.11
C PRO A 125 7.94 36.25 3.70
N LYS A 126 7.04 36.00 4.66
CA LYS A 126 5.73 35.40 4.37
C LYS A 126 5.00 36.28 3.34
N PRO A 127 4.61 35.75 2.18
CA PRO A 127 3.90 36.54 1.18
C PRO A 127 2.59 37.09 1.76
N THR A 128 2.30 38.36 1.51
CA THR A 128 1.01 38.98 1.87
C THR A 128 -0.12 38.50 0.95
N THR A 129 0.23 38.01 -0.24
CA THR A 129 -0.67 37.43 -1.23
C THR A 129 -0.04 36.19 -1.84
N TYR A 130 -0.81 35.10 -1.95
CA TYR A 130 -0.41 33.89 -2.64
C TYR A 130 -1.05 33.88 -4.03
N ALA A 131 -0.22 33.84 -5.07
CA ALA A 131 -0.71 33.68 -6.43
C ALA A 131 -1.40 32.32 -6.57
N THR A 132 -2.64 32.32 -7.05
CA THR A 132 -3.46 31.11 -7.23
C THR A 132 -3.43 30.58 -8.66
N ARG A 133 -2.79 31.33 -9.58
CA ARG A 133 -2.65 30.99 -11.00
C ARG A 133 -1.21 31.22 -11.43
N ASP A 134 -0.74 30.41 -12.38
CA ASP A 134 0.55 30.55 -13.05
C ASP A 134 1.78 30.64 -12.12
N CYS A 135 1.65 30.18 -10.88
CA CYS A 135 2.68 30.24 -9.84
C CYS A 135 3.58 28.99 -9.79
N TYR A 136 3.72 28.30 -10.93
CA TYR A 136 4.24 26.95 -10.97
C TYR A 136 5.51 26.87 -11.83
N PRO A 137 6.44 25.95 -11.52
CA PRO A 137 7.66 25.79 -12.30
C PRO A 137 7.32 25.48 -13.77
N HIS A 138 7.91 26.23 -14.69
CA HIS A 138 7.82 25.92 -16.11
C HIS A 138 8.85 24.84 -16.45
N GLN A 139 8.40 23.65 -16.84
CA GLN A 139 9.29 22.58 -17.26
C GLN A 139 9.80 22.84 -18.69
N SER A 140 11.02 22.39 -18.99
CA SER A 140 11.56 22.48 -20.35
C SER A 140 10.84 21.51 -21.29
N ASP A 141 10.81 21.83 -22.58
CA ASP A 141 10.14 21.01 -23.59
C ASP A 141 10.78 19.61 -23.67
N GLU A 142 12.10 19.49 -23.50
CA GLU A 142 12.81 18.21 -23.49
C GLU A 142 12.35 17.31 -22.35
N LEU A 143 12.15 17.89 -21.16
CA LEU A 143 11.65 17.16 -20.00
C LEU A 143 10.23 16.69 -20.29
N GLN A 144 9.35 17.55 -20.82
CA GLN A 144 7.97 17.17 -21.14
C GLN A 144 7.90 15.99 -22.13
N ILE A 145 8.75 15.99 -23.16
CA ILE A 145 8.85 14.90 -24.14
C ILE A 145 9.30 13.60 -23.45
N SER A 146 10.39 13.65 -22.67
CA SER A 146 10.89 12.49 -21.92
C SER A 146 9.85 11.90 -20.96
N LEU A 147 9.08 12.76 -20.29
CA LEU A 147 8.01 12.38 -19.39
C LEU A 147 6.86 11.69 -20.12
N LYS A 148 6.47 12.23 -21.27
CA LYS A 148 5.44 11.64 -22.13
C LYS A 148 5.86 10.24 -22.60
N ASP A 149 7.06 10.08 -23.10
CA ASP A 149 7.57 8.78 -23.56
C ASP A 149 7.60 7.74 -22.43
N ARG A 150 7.97 8.15 -21.21
CA ARG A 150 7.91 7.28 -20.03
C ARG A 150 6.48 6.85 -19.71
N LEU A 151 5.54 7.78 -19.77
CA LEU A 151 4.14 7.52 -19.47
C LEU A 151 3.48 6.63 -20.52
N ASP A 152 3.79 6.82 -21.79
CA ASP A 152 3.35 5.95 -22.89
C ASP A 152 3.86 4.53 -22.68
N ARG A 153 5.14 4.37 -22.32
CA ARG A 153 5.71 3.05 -21.97
C ARG A 153 4.98 2.40 -20.79
N LEU A 154 4.74 3.14 -19.70
CA LEU A 154 4.03 2.60 -18.55
C LEU A 154 2.61 2.19 -18.91
N THR A 155 1.90 2.98 -19.71
CA THR A 155 0.55 2.67 -20.16
C THR A 155 0.53 1.35 -20.94
N LEU A 156 1.51 1.15 -21.83
CA LEU A 156 1.65 -0.08 -22.61
C LEU A 156 2.04 -1.31 -21.77
N THR A 157 2.88 -1.15 -20.74
CA THR A 157 3.36 -2.28 -19.92
C THR A 157 2.44 -2.61 -18.74
N THR A 158 1.49 -1.72 -18.40
CA THR A 158 0.57 -1.96 -17.29
C THR A 158 -0.36 -3.13 -17.60
N SER A 159 -0.16 -4.25 -16.91
CA SER A 159 -1.10 -5.37 -16.97
C SER A 159 -2.40 -5.01 -16.27
N LEU A 160 -3.47 -4.90 -17.05
CA LEU A 160 -4.84 -4.69 -16.56
C LEU A 160 -5.64 -6.01 -16.51
N THR A 161 -4.93 -7.14 -16.54
CA THR A 161 -5.49 -8.49 -16.58
C THR A 161 -6.33 -8.75 -15.34
N LYS A 162 -7.53 -9.31 -15.55
CA LYS A 162 -8.42 -9.74 -14.48
C LYS A 162 -8.56 -11.25 -14.56
N ALA A 163 -8.41 -11.93 -13.42
CA ALA A 163 -8.77 -13.34 -13.34
C ALA A 163 -10.27 -13.50 -13.55
N GLN A 164 -10.68 -14.51 -14.33
CA GLN A 164 -12.09 -14.83 -14.54
C GLN A 164 -12.79 -15.14 -13.21
N ASN A 165 -12.09 -15.84 -12.32
CA ASN A 165 -12.53 -16.12 -10.96
C ASN A 165 -11.57 -15.43 -9.99
N ARG A 166 -12.10 -14.57 -9.11
CA ARG A 166 -11.29 -13.77 -8.16
C ARG A 166 -10.75 -14.62 -7.01
N VAL A 167 -11.49 -15.63 -6.61
CA VAL A 167 -11.16 -16.48 -5.47
C VAL A 167 -11.43 -17.94 -5.86
N CYS A 168 -10.45 -18.79 -5.59
CA CYS A 168 -10.58 -20.24 -5.70
C CYS A 168 -10.63 -20.86 -4.30
N LEU A 169 -11.41 -21.93 -4.15
CA LEU A 169 -11.50 -22.70 -2.91
C LEU A 169 -11.19 -24.17 -3.21
N VAL A 170 -10.27 -24.75 -2.44
CA VAL A 170 -9.94 -26.17 -2.48
C VAL A 170 -10.31 -26.78 -1.13
N TYR A 171 -11.11 -27.83 -1.16
CA TYR A 171 -11.50 -28.60 0.02
C TYR A 171 -11.63 -30.07 -0.38
N ASN A 172 -11.11 -30.98 0.44
CA ASN A 172 -11.13 -32.41 0.15
C ASN A 172 -11.43 -33.22 1.43
N ASP A 173 -12.53 -34.00 1.41
CA ASP A 173 -12.96 -34.82 2.53
C ASP A 173 -11.94 -35.91 2.92
N VAL A 174 -11.01 -36.27 2.04
CA VAL A 174 -9.92 -37.19 2.37
C VAL A 174 -9.07 -36.65 3.54
N MET A 175 -8.93 -35.33 3.67
CA MET A 175 -8.20 -34.70 4.78
C MET A 175 -8.88 -34.97 6.14
N LEU A 176 -10.19 -35.26 6.18
CA LEU A 176 -10.92 -35.63 7.40
C LEU A 176 -10.49 -36.98 7.98
N LYS A 177 -9.74 -37.79 7.23
CA LYS A 177 -9.23 -39.08 7.72
C LYS A 177 -8.07 -38.92 8.70
N HIS A 178 -7.39 -37.77 8.70
CA HIS A 178 -6.30 -37.50 9.63
C HIS A 178 -6.84 -37.16 11.03
N ARG A 179 -6.66 -38.09 11.98
CA ARG A 179 -7.05 -37.91 13.39
C ARG A 179 -6.09 -38.63 14.32
N ASN A 180 -5.86 -38.05 15.50
CA ASN A 180 -5.16 -38.73 16.58
C ASN A 180 -6.12 -39.71 17.28
N VAL A 181 -5.81 -41.00 17.24
CA VAL A 181 -6.59 -42.06 17.90
C VAL A 181 -6.09 -42.40 19.31
N ALA A 182 -4.87 -41.99 19.65
CA ALA A 182 -4.21 -42.29 20.91
C ALA A 182 -4.56 -41.30 22.02
N GLU A 183 -4.82 -40.04 21.65
CA GLU A 183 -5.12 -38.95 22.59
C GLU A 183 -6.53 -38.40 22.37
N PRO A 184 -7.51 -38.82 23.19
CA PRO A 184 -8.83 -38.22 23.20
C PRO A 184 -8.74 -36.73 23.54
N GLY A 185 -9.29 -35.87 22.68
CA GLY A 185 -9.27 -34.41 22.88
C GLY A 185 -8.10 -33.67 22.22
N HIS A 186 -7.32 -34.34 21.38
CA HIS A 186 -6.27 -33.69 20.60
C HIS A 186 -6.81 -32.50 19.77
N PRO A 187 -6.14 -31.33 19.75
CA PRO A 187 -6.64 -30.13 19.07
C PRO A 187 -6.72 -30.27 17.53
N GLU A 188 -5.83 -31.08 16.95
CA GLU A 188 -5.84 -31.41 15.52
C GLU A 188 -6.87 -32.51 15.25
N LYS A 189 -8.10 -32.11 14.90
CA LYS A 189 -9.22 -33.02 14.63
C LYS A 189 -9.90 -32.68 13.29
N PRO A 190 -10.55 -33.66 12.64
CA PRO A 190 -11.22 -33.46 11.34
C PRO A 190 -12.20 -32.30 11.31
N ASP A 191 -12.90 -32.06 12.43
CA ASP A 191 -13.87 -30.98 12.60
C ASP A 191 -13.31 -29.59 12.26
N ARG A 192 -11.98 -29.38 12.36
CA ARG A 192 -11.35 -28.08 12.07
C ARG A 192 -11.68 -27.60 10.65
N ILE A 193 -11.55 -28.48 9.66
CA ILE A 193 -11.74 -28.11 8.26
C ILE A 193 -13.20 -28.26 7.81
N SER A 194 -13.93 -29.26 8.34
CA SER A 194 -15.34 -29.45 7.98
C SER A 194 -16.23 -28.32 8.50
N ASN A 195 -15.99 -27.82 9.72
CA ASN A 195 -16.75 -26.69 10.27
C ASN A 195 -16.45 -25.39 9.52
N ILE A 196 -15.19 -25.17 9.12
CA ILE A 196 -14.83 -24.02 8.27
C ILE A 196 -15.56 -24.11 6.93
N PHE A 197 -15.57 -25.28 6.29
CA PHE A 197 -16.24 -25.47 5.00
C PHE A 197 -17.77 -25.31 5.12
N ALA A 198 -18.39 -25.84 6.17
CA ALA A 198 -19.81 -25.64 6.46
C ALA A 198 -20.15 -24.15 6.64
N CYS A 199 -19.32 -23.42 7.37
CA CYS A 199 -19.46 -21.96 7.51
C CYS A 199 -19.40 -21.27 6.13
N HIS A 200 -18.49 -21.66 5.23
CA HIS A 200 -18.49 -21.09 3.87
C HIS A 200 -19.80 -21.34 3.11
N ALA A 201 -20.45 -22.49 3.32
CA ALA A 201 -21.76 -22.78 2.75
C ALA A 201 -22.85 -21.89 3.36
N ASP A 202 -22.90 -21.78 4.69
CA ASP A 202 -23.90 -20.99 5.42
C ASP A 202 -23.90 -19.51 5.01
N TYR A 203 -22.72 -18.96 4.70
CA TYR A 203 -22.57 -17.57 4.23
C TYR A 203 -22.69 -17.41 2.70
N GLY A 204 -23.05 -18.48 1.97
CA GLY A 204 -23.22 -18.46 0.52
C GLY A 204 -21.93 -18.14 -0.25
N LEU A 205 -20.77 -18.51 0.30
CA LEU A 205 -19.47 -18.29 -0.34
C LEU A 205 -19.19 -19.36 -1.40
N LEU A 206 -19.73 -20.57 -1.25
CA LEU A 206 -19.46 -21.69 -2.17
C LEU A 206 -20.01 -21.44 -3.57
N GLU A 207 -21.05 -20.64 -3.72
CA GLU A 207 -21.63 -20.22 -5.00
C GLU A 207 -20.86 -19.07 -5.66
N ARG A 208 -19.96 -18.41 -4.92
CA ARG A 208 -19.24 -17.20 -5.34
C ARG A 208 -17.77 -17.45 -5.70
N VAL A 209 -17.25 -18.63 -5.37
CA VAL A 209 -15.85 -19.01 -5.58
C VAL A 209 -15.74 -20.09 -6.66
N LEU A 210 -14.61 -20.15 -7.34
CA LEU A 210 -14.28 -21.30 -8.17
C LEU A 210 -13.83 -22.46 -7.28
N ARG A 211 -14.61 -23.53 -7.26
CA ARG A 211 -14.24 -24.76 -6.55
C ARG A 211 -13.28 -25.57 -7.40
N LEU A 212 -12.12 -25.90 -6.85
CA LEU A 212 -11.14 -26.78 -7.49
C LEU A 212 -10.99 -28.07 -6.68
N GLU A 213 -10.62 -29.14 -7.37
CA GLU A 213 -10.32 -30.42 -6.74
C GLU A 213 -8.88 -30.46 -6.26
N GLY A 214 -8.67 -30.95 -5.03
CA GLY A 214 -7.35 -31.20 -4.49
C GLY A 214 -6.75 -32.49 -5.06
N ARG A 215 -5.43 -32.51 -5.26
CA ARG A 215 -4.67 -33.71 -5.64
C ARG A 215 -3.65 -34.08 -4.55
N ALA A 216 -3.17 -35.31 -4.58
CA ALA A 216 -1.99 -35.69 -3.81
C ALA A 216 -0.73 -35.01 -4.38
N ALA A 217 0.21 -34.64 -3.50
CA ALA A 217 1.56 -34.24 -3.89
C ALA A 217 2.34 -35.47 -4.39
N THR A 218 3.17 -35.30 -5.42
CA THR A 218 4.06 -36.37 -5.89
C THR A 218 5.29 -36.50 -5.00
N GLU A 219 6.04 -37.60 -5.11
CA GLU A 219 7.29 -37.76 -4.35
C GLU A 219 8.35 -36.72 -4.74
N GLU A 220 8.34 -36.21 -5.97
CA GLU A 220 9.26 -35.14 -6.37
C GLU A 220 8.92 -33.77 -5.77
N GLU A 221 7.70 -33.57 -5.28
CA GLU A 221 7.21 -32.32 -4.68
C GLU A 221 7.38 -32.25 -3.15
N LEU A 222 7.68 -33.39 -2.51
CA LEU A 222 7.80 -33.55 -1.05
C LEU A 222 9.25 -33.44 -0.56
#